data_AF-A0A9D1RFH5-F1
#
_entry.id   AF-A0A9D1RFH5-F1
#
_cell.length_a   1.000
_cell.length_b   1.000
_cell.length_c   1.000
_cell.angle_alpha   90.00
_cell.angle_beta   90.00
_cell.angle_gamma   90.00
#
_symmetry.space_group_name_H-M   'P 1'
#
loop_
_entity.id
_entity.type
_entity.pdbx_description
1 polymer ?
#
loop_
_entity_poly.entity_id
_entity_poly.type
_entity_poly.pdbx_seq_one_letter_code
_entity_poly.pdbx_strand_id
1 'polypeptide(L)'
;MKKTLMTLAMAMTTTLLAGQITPQEAARIKAENPLVQEWNTPFQTPPFDSIRTEDYEPAILYAIEEAKKEVNAIIVNRAVPGFENTIVALERAGGLLNRVLGVFFNINECNTSEQLQKVAEDITPALSAYSNDLSMNPLLFSKVKQVYDRRDDIPLTAEQRMLLD
;
A
#
# COMPACT_ATOMS: atom_id res chain seq x y z
N MET A 1 -44.85 23.06 -36.23
CA MET A 1 -43.41 22.85 -36.56
C MET A 1 -42.64 22.97 -35.25
N LYS A 2 -42.35 21.86 -34.55
CA LYS A 2 -41.08 21.11 -34.65
C LYS A 2 -39.82 21.99 -34.60
N LYS A 3 -39.22 22.16 -33.41
CA LYS A 3 -37.76 22.17 -33.19
C LYS A 3 -37.42 21.52 -31.84
N THR A 4 -37.03 20.26 -31.95
CA THR A 4 -36.20 19.41 -31.08
C THR A 4 -35.11 20.21 -30.30
N LEU A 5 -34.91 20.04 -28.99
CA LEU A 5 -34.17 18.94 -28.29
C LEU A 5 -32.64 19.00 -28.46
N MET A 6 -31.95 19.50 -27.42
CA MET A 6 -30.50 19.56 -27.09
C MET A 6 -30.36 20.77 -26.12
N THR A 7 -29.59 20.82 -25.04
CA THR A 7 -28.62 19.94 -24.36
C THR A 7 -28.66 20.37 -22.86
N LEU A 8 -28.07 19.73 -21.84
CA LEU A 8 -27.12 18.62 -21.71
C LEU A 8 -27.39 17.92 -20.37
N ALA A 9 -27.65 16.61 -20.36
CA ALA A 9 -27.63 15.80 -19.13
C ALA A 9 -26.27 15.10 -19.05
N MET A 10 -25.39 15.61 -18.19
CA MET A 10 -24.09 14.97 -17.89
C MET A 10 -24.35 13.75 -17.00
N ALA A 11 -24.80 12.66 -17.60
CA ALA A 11 -24.79 11.37 -16.96
C ALA A 11 -23.33 11.02 -16.66
N MET A 12 -22.91 11.13 -15.40
CA MET A 12 -21.69 10.48 -14.93
C MET A 12 -21.91 8.97 -15.04
N THR A 13 -21.52 8.42 -16.19
CA THR A 13 -21.24 7.00 -16.34
C THR A 13 -20.05 6.70 -15.44
N THR A 14 -20.32 6.39 -14.18
CA THR A 14 -19.38 5.75 -13.28
C THR A 14 -19.15 4.34 -13.81
N THR A 15 -18.26 4.24 -14.80
CA THR A 15 -17.67 2.97 -15.23
C THR A 15 -16.93 2.43 -14.01
N LEU A 16 -17.58 1.54 -13.29
CA LEU A 16 -17.04 0.95 -12.08
C LEU A 16 -15.87 0.04 -12.50
N LEU A 17 -14.64 0.56 -12.45
CA LEU A 17 -13.47 -0.31 -12.42
C LEU A 17 -13.50 -1.04 -11.09
N ALA A 18 -14.02 -2.27 -11.12
CA ALA A 18 -13.96 -3.18 -9.99
C ALA A 18 -12.49 -3.30 -9.53
N GLY A 19 -12.22 -2.96 -8.28
CA GLY A 19 -10.89 -3.00 -7.68
C GLY A 19 -10.16 -1.65 -7.48
N GLN A 20 -10.76 -0.49 -7.77
CA GLN A 20 -10.16 0.82 -7.44
C GLN A 20 -10.98 1.58 -6.39
N ILE A 21 -10.35 1.90 -5.26
CA ILE A 21 -10.93 2.76 -4.21
C ILE A 21 -11.09 4.19 -4.75
N THR A 22 -12.29 4.77 -4.63
CA THR A 22 -12.51 6.17 -5.02
C THR A 22 -11.82 7.15 -4.05
N PRO A 23 -11.44 8.36 -4.48
CA PRO A 23 -10.84 9.35 -3.57
C PRO A 23 -11.71 9.69 -2.34
N GLN A 24 -13.04 9.63 -2.50
CA GLN A 24 -13.98 9.84 -1.39
C GLN A 24 -13.98 8.67 -0.40
N GLU A 25 -13.95 7.44 -0.90
CA GLU A 25 -13.88 6.25 -0.04
C GLU A 25 -12.53 6.13 0.65
N ALA A 26 -11.43 6.46 -0.03
CA ALA A 26 -10.10 6.54 0.58
C ALA A 26 -10.02 7.57 1.72
N ALA A 27 -10.67 8.73 1.55
CA ALA A 27 -10.77 9.74 2.60
C ALA A 27 -11.63 9.26 3.79
N ARG A 28 -12.71 8.52 3.52
CA ARG A 28 -13.55 7.91 4.54
C ARG A 28 -12.82 6.81 5.33
N ILE A 29 -12.17 5.86 4.64
CA ILE A 29 -11.34 4.81 5.26
C ILE A 29 -10.28 5.45 6.17
N LYS A 30 -9.55 6.46 5.68
CA LYS A 30 -8.56 7.20 6.48
C LYS A 30 -9.15 7.86 7.74
N ALA A 31 -10.40 8.33 7.67
CA ALA A 31 -11.06 9.03 8.77
C ALA A 31 -11.74 8.09 9.78
N GLU A 32 -12.23 6.92 9.36
CA GLU A 32 -13.12 6.06 10.15
C GLU A 32 -12.49 4.72 10.56
N ASN A 33 -11.57 4.15 9.76
CA ASN A 33 -11.13 2.77 9.94
C ASN A 33 -9.97 2.67 10.97
N PRO A 34 -10.11 1.89 12.05
CA PRO A 34 -9.15 1.84 13.15
C PRO A 34 -7.81 1.21 12.75
N LEU A 35 -7.75 0.38 11.70
CA LEU A 35 -6.52 -0.25 11.23
C LEU A 35 -5.57 0.73 10.53
N VAL A 36 -6.10 1.81 9.94
CA VAL A 36 -5.29 2.78 9.18
C VAL A 36 -4.93 4.04 9.96
N GLN A 37 -5.59 4.28 11.10
CA GLN A 37 -5.28 5.38 12.01
C GLN A 37 -3.99 5.13 12.81
N GLU A 38 -3.45 6.21 13.40
CA GLU A 38 -2.42 6.14 14.43
C GLU A 38 -2.99 5.56 15.73
N TRP A 39 -2.24 4.68 16.40
CA TRP A 39 -2.67 4.04 17.63
C TRP A 39 -2.04 4.70 18.85
N ASN A 40 -2.88 5.24 19.74
CA ASN A 40 -2.50 5.89 21.00
C ASN A 40 -2.39 4.89 22.18
N THR A 41 -2.33 3.59 21.87
CA THR A 41 -2.16 2.49 22.83
C THR A 41 -0.69 2.38 23.29
N PRO A 42 -0.41 1.76 24.45
CA PRO A 42 0.96 1.45 24.84
C PRO A 42 1.69 0.66 23.74
N PHE A 43 2.91 1.09 23.44
CA PHE A 43 3.78 0.51 22.40
C PHE A 43 3.16 0.45 20.99
N GLN A 44 2.13 1.25 20.71
CA GLN A 44 1.36 1.16 19.45
C GLN A 44 0.82 -0.26 19.21
N THR A 45 0.25 -0.88 20.26
CA THR A 45 -0.46 -2.16 20.17
C THR A 45 -1.77 -1.99 19.37
N PRO A 46 -2.19 -2.94 18.51
CA PRO A 46 -3.46 -2.82 17.81
C PRO A 46 -4.65 -2.64 18.77
N PRO A 47 -5.58 -1.68 18.53
CA PRO A 47 -6.76 -1.47 19.36
C PRO A 47 -7.83 -2.54 19.04
N PHE A 48 -7.57 -3.79 19.40
CA PHE A 48 -8.40 -4.94 19.05
C PHE A 48 -9.89 -4.77 19.41
N ASP A 49 -10.21 -4.11 20.53
CA ASP A 49 -11.60 -3.82 20.95
C ASP A 49 -12.39 -2.94 19.96
N SER A 50 -11.70 -2.23 19.07
CA SER A 50 -12.29 -1.35 18.04
C SER A 50 -12.27 -1.95 16.64
N ILE A 51 -11.42 -2.96 16.38
CA ILE A 51 -11.23 -3.55 15.05
C ILE A 51 -12.28 -4.63 14.82
N ARG A 52 -12.98 -4.54 13.68
CA ARG A 52 -13.95 -5.56 13.25
C ARG A 52 -13.51 -6.25 11.96
N THR A 53 -14.14 -7.39 11.67
CA THR A 53 -13.86 -8.15 10.43
C THR A 53 -14.09 -7.31 9.17
N GLU A 54 -15.09 -6.43 9.18
CA GLU A 54 -15.42 -5.57 8.04
C GLU A 54 -14.38 -4.45 7.80
N ASP A 55 -13.48 -4.18 8.74
CA ASP A 55 -12.44 -3.16 8.60
C ASP A 55 -11.23 -3.65 7.78
N TYR A 56 -10.98 -4.96 7.71
CA TYR A 56 -9.74 -5.50 7.14
C TYR A 56 -9.60 -5.28 5.64
N GLU A 57 -10.56 -5.71 4.82
CA GLU A 57 -10.46 -5.58 3.36
C GLU A 57 -10.30 -4.10 2.92
N PRO A 58 -11.11 -3.14 3.40
CA PRO A 58 -10.93 -1.73 3.05
C PRO A 58 -9.58 -1.17 3.53
N ALA A 59 -9.12 -1.54 4.72
CA ALA A 59 -7.84 -1.09 5.25
C ALA A 59 -6.65 -1.63 4.44
N ILE A 60 -6.70 -2.90 4.03
CA ILE A 60 -5.64 -3.56 3.25
C ILE A 60 -5.57 -2.97 1.85
N LEU A 61 -6.71 -2.83 1.17
CA LEU A 61 -6.76 -2.21 -0.15
C LEU A 61 -6.33 -0.73 -0.12
N TYR A 62 -6.71 0.02 0.93
CA TYR A 62 -6.22 1.38 1.15
C TYR A 62 -4.69 1.43 1.36
N ALA A 63 -4.17 0.53 2.21
CA ALA A 63 -2.75 0.48 2.51
C ALA A 63 -1.88 0.05 1.32
N ILE A 64 -2.39 -0.81 0.41
CA ILE A 64 -1.75 -1.11 -0.88
C ILE A 64 -1.61 0.16 -1.72
N GLU A 65 -2.66 0.99 -1.80
CA GLU A 65 -2.60 2.22 -2.60
C GLU A 65 -1.71 3.31 -1.97
N GLU A 66 -1.60 3.40 -0.65
CA GLU A 66 -0.57 4.25 -0.01
C GLU A 66 0.85 3.70 -0.28
N ALA A 67 1.08 2.39 -0.14
CA ALA A 67 2.37 1.76 -0.41
C ALA A 67 2.83 1.96 -1.87
N LYS A 68 1.91 1.90 -2.84
CA LYS A 68 2.18 2.25 -4.25
C LYS A 68 2.59 3.71 -4.42
N LYS A 69 2.01 4.66 -3.68
CA LYS A 69 2.41 6.08 -3.73
C LYS A 69 3.82 6.29 -3.18
N GLU A 70 4.15 5.62 -2.07
CA GLU A 70 5.49 5.65 -1.45
C GLU A 70 6.55 5.12 -2.42
N VAL A 71 6.32 3.93 -3.01
CA VAL A 71 7.21 3.35 -4.04
C VAL A 71 7.32 4.25 -5.26
N ASN A 72 6.21 4.81 -5.74
CA ASN A 72 6.23 5.75 -6.87
C ASN A 72 7.03 7.03 -6.54
N ALA A 73 7.00 7.53 -5.30
CA ALA A 73 7.83 8.66 -4.88
C ALA A 73 9.33 8.36 -5.03
N ILE A 74 9.77 7.12 -4.74
CA ILE A 74 11.15 6.65 -4.96
C ILE A 74 11.48 6.61 -6.46
N ILE A 75 10.56 6.09 -7.28
CA ILE A 75 10.70 5.98 -8.74
C ILE A 75 10.81 7.37 -9.40
N VAL A 76 9.98 8.35 -9.02
CA VAL A 76 10.00 9.69 -9.62
C VAL A 76 11.04 10.64 -9.01
N ASN A 77 11.70 10.24 -7.93
CA ASN A 77 12.77 11.04 -7.31
C ASN A 77 13.92 11.25 -8.31
N ARG A 78 14.24 12.52 -8.59
CA ARG A 78 15.26 12.93 -9.58
C ARG A 78 16.66 13.10 -8.98
N ALA A 79 16.82 12.95 -7.66
CA ALA A 79 18.14 12.90 -7.05
C ALA A 79 18.93 11.67 -7.53
N VAL A 80 20.25 11.75 -7.48
CA VAL A 80 21.12 10.59 -7.74
C VAL A 80 20.75 9.47 -6.75
N PRO A 81 20.49 8.23 -7.21
CA PRO A 81 20.20 7.12 -6.31
C PRO A 81 21.33 6.91 -5.29
N GLY A 82 20.94 6.77 -4.03
CA GLY A 82 21.81 6.53 -2.89
C GLY A 82 21.07 5.73 -1.82
N PHE A 83 21.82 5.28 -0.80
CA PHE A 83 21.30 4.37 0.21
C PHE A 83 20.02 4.90 0.90
N GLU A 84 20.03 6.13 1.42
CA GLU A 84 18.87 6.73 2.09
C GLU A 84 17.66 6.93 1.17
N ASN A 85 17.86 7.47 -0.04
CA ASN A 85 16.77 7.88 -0.91
C ASN A 85 16.18 6.75 -1.78
N THR A 86 16.78 5.56 -1.72
CA THR A 86 16.39 4.38 -2.49
C THR A 86 16.19 3.16 -1.60
N ILE A 87 17.22 2.74 -0.84
CA ILE A 87 17.18 1.50 -0.04
C ILE A 87 16.39 1.70 1.25
N VAL A 88 16.76 2.70 2.07
CA VAL A 88 16.03 3.03 3.31
C VAL A 88 14.62 3.54 3.00
N ALA A 89 14.45 4.22 1.88
CA ALA A 89 13.13 4.62 1.40
C ALA A 89 12.26 3.42 1.02
N LEU A 90 12.82 2.36 0.42
CA LEU A 90 12.11 1.12 0.11
C LEU A 90 11.79 0.31 1.36
N GLU A 91 12.73 0.17 2.30
CA GLU A 91 12.54 -0.51 3.58
C GLU A 91 11.40 0.11 4.42
N ARG A 92 11.21 1.43 4.29
CA ARG A 92 10.11 2.15 4.95
C ARG A 92 8.79 2.10 4.18
N ALA A 93 8.82 1.83 2.87
CA ALA A 93 7.62 1.80 2.04
C ALA A 93 6.74 0.59 2.38
N GLY A 94 5.43 0.79 2.36
CA GLY A 94 4.47 -0.23 2.78
C GLY A 94 4.40 -0.44 4.29
N GLY A 95 5.00 0.41 5.13
CA GLY A 95 4.93 0.29 6.59
C GLY A 95 3.50 0.22 7.14
N LEU A 96 2.56 0.97 6.55
CA LEU A 96 1.14 0.86 6.86
C LEU A 96 0.57 -0.51 6.46
N LEU A 97 0.88 -1.00 5.26
CA LEU A 97 0.41 -2.29 4.74
C LEU A 97 0.92 -3.44 5.60
N ASN A 98 2.21 -3.45 5.93
CA ASN A 98 2.84 -4.44 6.80
C ASN A 98 2.18 -4.48 8.19
N ARG A 99 1.85 -3.31 8.76
CA ARG A 99 1.13 -3.21 10.04
C ARG A 99 -0.28 -3.82 9.96
N VAL A 100 -1.06 -3.46 8.93
CA VAL A 100 -2.44 -3.96 8.78
C VAL A 100 -2.45 -5.47 8.51
N LEU A 101 -1.57 -5.96 7.63
CA LEU A 101 -1.43 -7.39 7.34
C LEU A 101 -0.94 -8.19 8.55
N GLY A 102 -0.03 -7.62 9.35
CA GLY A 102 0.43 -8.25 10.59
C GLY A 102 -0.70 -8.50 11.59
N VAL A 103 -1.65 -7.56 11.73
CA VAL A 103 -2.87 -7.77 12.55
C VAL A 103 -3.79 -8.80 11.90
N PHE A 104 -4.06 -8.65 10.59
CA PHE A 104 -4.99 -9.53 9.87
C PHE A 104 -4.55 -10.99 9.91
N PHE A 105 -3.32 -11.30 9.50
CA PHE A 105 -2.84 -12.68 9.47
C PHE A 105 -2.65 -13.25 10.87
N ASN A 106 -2.24 -12.47 11.86
CA ASN A 106 -2.19 -12.95 13.24
C ASN A 106 -3.56 -13.45 13.73
N ILE A 107 -4.64 -12.69 13.50
CA ILE A 107 -5.99 -13.11 13.89
C ILE A 107 -6.50 -14.25 12.99
N ASN A 108 -6.23 -14.20 11.68
CA ASN A 108 -6.63 -15.27 10.76
C ASN A 108 -5.89 -16.60 10.99
N GLU A 109 -4.73 -16.61 11.65
CA GLU A 109 -4.03 -17.83 12.06
C GLU A 109 -4.44 -18.32 13.45
N CYS A 110 -4.70 -17.42 14.41
CA CYS A 110 -4.99 -17.82 15.80
C CYS A 110 -6.49 -17.95 16.14
N ASN A 111 -7.37 -17.23 15.45
CA ASN A 111 -8.81 -17.16 15.72
C ASN A 111 -9.61 -16.86 14.44
N THR A 112 -9.44 -17.72 13.43
CA THR A 112 -10.07 -17.58 12.10
C THR A 112 -11.61 -17.71 12.13
N SER A 113 -12.26 -17.22 11.08
CA SER A 113 -13.67 -17.47 10.78
C SER A 113 -13.87 -17.56 9.25
N GLU A 114 -15.02 -18.06 8.80
CA GLU A 114 -15.38 -18.08 7.37
C GLU A 114 -15.29 -16.68 6.74
N GLN A 115 -15.62 -15.63 7.48
CA GLN A 115 -15.53 -14.24 7.01
C GLN A 115 -14.08 -13.76 6.89
N LEU A 116 -13.20 -14.12 7.84
CA LEU A 116 -11.77 -13.79 7.76
C LEU A 116 -11.07 -14.56 6.63
N GLN A 117 -11.43 -15.83 6.44
CA GLN A 117 -10.96 -16.62 5.30
C GLN A 117 -11.44 -16.01 3.99
N LYS A 118 -12.68 -15.51 3.93
CA LYS A 118 -13.19 -14.86 2.73
C LYS A 118 -12.43 -13.56 2.41
N VAL A 119 -12.16 -12.73 3.42
CA VAL A 119 -11.28 -11.56 3.25
C VAL A 119 -9.90 -11.98 2.74
N ALA A 120 -9.32 -13.08 3.24
CA ALA A 120 -8.01 -13.58 2.78
C ALA A 120 -8.04 -13.99 1.29
N GLU A 121 -9.10 -14.68 0.83
CA GLU A 121 -9.29 -14.99 -0.59
C GLU A 121 -9.34 -13.72 -1.45
N ASP A 122 -10.12 -12.73 -1.02
CA ASP A 122 -10.44 -11.54 -1.82
C ASP A 122 -9.25 -10.55 -1.90
N ILE A 123 -8.44 -10.42 -0.84
CA ILE A 123 -7.22 -9.58 -0.87
C ILE A 123 -6.03 -10.23 -1.59
N THR A 124 -5.97 -11.57 -1.64
CA THR A 124 -4.77 -12.29 -2.14
C THR A 124 -4.37 -11.91 -3.58
N PRO A 125 -5.30 -11.76 -4.54
CA PRO A 125 -4.98 -11.24 -5.87
C PRO A 125 -4.39 -9.84 -5.85
N ALA A 126 -4.88 -8.94 -5.00
CA ALA A 126 -4.39 -7.56 -4.90
C ALA A 126 -2.99 -7.48 -4.28
N LEU A 127 -2.72 -8.29 -3.25
CA LEU A 127 -1.38 -8.44 -2.66
C LEU A 127 -0.38 -9.04 -3.65
N SER A 128 -0.81 -10.06 -4.41
CA SER A 128 0.02 -10.68 -5.46
C SER A 128 0.36 -9.69 -6.57
N ALA A 129 -0.62 -8.89 -7.01
CA ALA A 129 -0.40 -7.83 -7.99
C ALA A 129 0.58 -6.76 -7.46
N TYR A 130 0.40 -6.28 -6.24
CA TYR A 130 1.31 -5.31 -5.61
C TYR A 130 2.75 -5.84 -5.49
N SER A 131 2.92 -7.10 -5.07
CA SER A 131 4.24 -7.76 -4.97
C SER A 131 4.94 -7.88 -6.33
N ASN A 132 4.18 -8.20 -7.38
CA ASN A 132 4.69 -8.25 -8.76
C ASN A 132 5.05 -6.84 -9.28
N ASP A 133 4.16 -5.86 -9.09
CA ASP A 133 4.36 -4.45 -9.49
C ASP A 133 5.60 -3.83 -8.84
N LEU A 134 5.95 -4.27 -7.63
CA LEU A 134 7.17 -3.88 -6.91
C LEU A 134 8.40 -4.64 -7.45
N SER A 135 8.35 -5.98 -7.39
CA SER A 135 9.50 -6.85 -7.65
C SER A 135 9.96 -6.85 -9.11
N MET A 136 9.04 -6.64 -10.06
CA MET A 136 9.33 -6.63 -11.50
C MET A 136 9.47 -5.21 -12.08
N ASN A 137 9.54 -4.16 -11.24
CA ASN A 137 9.62 -2.79 -11.71
C ASN A 137 11.02 -2.43 -12.26
N PRO A 138 11.18 -2.20 -13.59
CA PRO A 138 12.51 -1.96 -14.16
C PRO A 138 13.10 -0.60 -13.75
N LEU A 139 12.27 0.40 -13.46
CA LEU A 139 12.74 1.72 -13.03
C LEU A 139 13.23 1.69 -11.59
N LEU A 140 12.52 0.97 -10.71
CA LEU A 140 12.93 0.78 -9.33
C LEU A 140 14.21 -0.07 -9.25
N PHE A 141 14.24 -1.21 -9.96
CA PHE A 141 15.43 -2.05 -10.03
C PHE A 141 16.64 -1.28 -10.56
N SER A 142 16.48 -0.42 -11.57
CA SER A 142 17.55 0.44 -12.08
C SER A 142 18.11 1.39 -11.01
N LYS A 143 17.28 1.89 -10.08
CA LYS A 143 17.73 2.72 -8.96
C LYS A 143 18.49 1.91 -7.91
N VAL A 144 17.94 0.77 -7.49
CA VAL A 144 18.60 -0.15 -6.55
C VAL A 144 19.96 -0.58 -7.10
N LYS A 145 20.01 -0.99 -8.38
CA LYS A 145 21.25 -1.38 -9.06
C LYS A 145 22.29 -0.26 -9.07
N GLN A 146 21.91 1.00 -9.27
CA GLN A 146 22.85 2.13 -9.22
C GLN A 146 23.46 2.36 -7.83
N VAL A 147 22.74 2.02 -6.76
CA VAL A 147 23.29 2.04 -5.39
C VAL A 147 24.22 0.83 -5.20
N TYR A 148 23.79 -0.36 -5.63
CA TYR A 148 24.55 -1.61 -5.54
C TYR A 148 25.89 -1.55 -6.29
N ASP A 149 25.88 -1.12 -7.55
CA ASP A 149 27.08 -1.00 -8.40
C ASP A 149 28.14 -0.05 -7.80
N ARG A 150 27.72 0.84 -6.89
CA ARG A 150 28.55 1.84 -6.21
C ARG A 150 28.73 1.56 -4.71
N ARG A 151 28.29 0.40 -4.20
CA ARG A 151 28.31 0.05 -2.76
C ARG A 151 29.69 0.06 -2.12
N ASP A 152 30.75 0.00 -2.92
CA ASP A 152 32.14 0.05 -2.46
C ASP A 152 32.70 1.48 -2.40
N ASP A 153 32.07 2.45 -3.08
CA ASP A 153 32.36 3.89 -3.01
C ASP A 153 31.56 4.61 -1.90
N ILE A 154 30.54 3.96 -1.34
CA ILE A 154 29.63 4.52 -0.33
C ILE A 154 30.08 4.03 1.06
N PRO A 155 30.27 4.93 2.06
CA PRO A 155 30.66 4.55 3.42
C PRO A 155 29.48 3.97 4.20
N LEU A 156 29.09 2.74 3.86
CA LEU A 156 28.04 1.96 4.51
C LEU A 156 28.55 1.26 5.78
N THR A 157 27.72 1.16 6.81
CA THR A 157 27.95 0.24 7.94
C THR A 157 27.79 -1.23 7.50
N ALA A 158 28.14 -2.17 8.38
CA ALA A 158 27.96 -3.60 8.10
C ALA A 158 26.47 -3.95 7.87
N GLU A 159 25.58 -3.39 8.68
CA GLU A 159 24.12 -3.57 8.60
C GLU A 159 23.56 -2.93 7.33
N GLN A 160 24.05 -1.74 6.96
CA GLN A 160 23.64 -1.07 5.72
C GLN A 160 24.10 -1.82 4.47
N ARG A 161 25.30 -2.42 4.50
CA ARG A 161 25.79 -3.28 3.42
C ARG A 161 24.94 -4.55 3.31
N MET A 162 24.64 -5.19 4.44
CA MET A 162 23.76 -6.37 4.49
C MET A 162 22.33 -6.09 4.01
N LEU A 163 21.81 -4.86 4.18
CA LEU A 163 20.50 -4.46 3.64
C LEU A 163 20.52 -4.16 2.12
N LEU A 164 21.71 -3.97 1.53
CA LEU A 164 21.90 -3.69 0.12
C LEU A 164 22.26 -4.93 -0.72
N ASP A 165 22.87 -5.95 -0.09
CA ASP A 165 23.29 -7.21 -0.73
C ASP A 165 22.16 -8.25 -0.90
#